data_AF-A0A381QT48-F1
#
_entry.id   AF-A0A381QT48-F1
#
_cell.length_a   1.000
_cell.length_b   1.000
_cell.length_c   1.000
_cell.angle_alpha   90.00
_cell.angle_beta   90.00
_cell.angle_gamma   90.00
#
_symmetry.space_group_name_H-M   'P 1'
#
loop_
_entity.id
_entity.type
_entity.pdbx_description
1 polymer ?
#
loop_
_entity_poly.entity_id
_entity_poly.type
_entity_poly.pdbx_seq_one_letter_code
_entity_poly.pdbx_strand_id
1 'polypeptide(L)'
;MDIYSEKDFKNKLDNQIIEQVKKVKLIIADVDGVLTDGSIYKGGDNESQNIELKKFSVLDGAGVAFARLLDFHIAFISGRKSSATDIRANELKISDVYNGTLNKMKPYNELKLKYSLSDENCAFIGDDIIDISLMETVGVPIAVANAYHLVKKKAIYTTSLSGGHGAFREAVDWIAICQGRYEEGIHLMIDSILSR
;
A
#
# COMPACT_ATOMS: atom_id res chain seq x y z
N MET A 1 -5.62 -14.94 -7.57
CA MET A 1 -5.24 -15.84 -6.46
C MET A 1 -5.88 -15.24 -5.22
N ASP A 2 -6.70 -16.01 -4.51
CA ASP A 2 -7.41 -15.50 -3.33
C ASP A 2 -6.70 -16.00 -2.07
N ILE A 3 -6.05 -15.08 -1.35
CA ILE A 3 -5.27 -15.40 -0.15
C ILE A 3 -6.15 -15.76 1.05
N TYR A 4 -7.46 -15.49 0.98
CA TYR A 4 -8.40 -15.68 2.09
C TYR A 4 -9.11 -17.03 2.06
N SER A 5 -9.39 -17.58 0.88
CA SER A 5 -10.13 -18.83 0.73
C SER A 5 -9.25 -20.07 0.47
N GLU A 6 -8.00 -19.88 0.05
CA GLU A 6 -7.11 -20.98 -0.32
C GLU A 6 -6.25 -21.48 0.86
N LYS A 7 -6.61 -22.66 1.42
CA LYS A 7 -5.91 -23.29 2.56
C LYS A 7 -4.42 -23.59 2.33
N ASP A 8 -3.99 -23.74 1.08
CA ASP A 8 -2.63 -24.08 0.67
C ASP A 8 -1.96 -22.98 -0.18
N PHE A 9 -2.40 -21.73 -0.05
CA PHE A 9 -1.88 -20.61 -0.84
C PHE A 9 -0.33 -20.55 -0.88
N LYS A 10 0.35 -20.80 0.26
CA LYS A 10 1.82 -20.82 0.33
C LYS A 10 2.46 -21.87 -0.57
N ASN A 11 1.80 -23.02 -0.76
CA ASN A 11 2.31 -24.11 -1.61
C ASN A 11 2.17 -23.80 -3.11
N LYS A 12 1.40 -22.76 -3.47
CA LYS A 12 1.25 -22.29 -4.85
C LYS A 12 2.16 -21.12 -5.19
N LEU A 13 2.76 -20.47 -4.19
CA LEU A 13 3.71 -19.39 -4.40
C LEU A 13 5.11 -19.97 -4.59
N ASP A 14 5.87 -19.42 -5.53
CA ASP A 14 7.27 -19.78 -5.69
C ASP A 14 8.03 -19.48 -4.38
N ASN A 15 8.81 -20.44 -3.89
CA ASN A 15 9.65 -20.28 -2.70
C ASN A 15 10.57 -19.06 -2.83
N GLN A 16 11.04 -18.74 -4.04
CA GLN A 16 11.85 -17.55 -4.28
C GLN A 16 11.08 -16.26 -3.96
N ILE A 17 9.79 -16.20 -4.33
CA ILE A 17 8.91 -15.06 -4.00
C ILE A 17 8.73 -14.97 -2.48
N ILE A 18 8.50 -16.09 -1.80
CA ILE A 18 8.34 -16.10 -0.34
C ILE A 18 9.59 -15.54 0.35
N GLU A 19 10.78 -15.99 -0.04
CA GLU A 19 12.05 -15.50 0.53
C GLU A 19 12.31 -14.01 0.25
N GLN A 20 11.86 -13.51 -0.90
CA GLN A 20 11.92 -12.09 -1.24
C GLN A 20 10.98 -11.27 -0.34
N VAL A 21 9.73 -11.71 -0.16
CA VAL A 21 8.72 -11.01 0.65
C VAL A 21 9.04 -11.04 2.15
N LYS A 22 9.74 -12.08 2.63
CA LYS A 22 10.21 -12.17 4.01
C LYS A 22 11.08 -11.00 4.47
N LYS A 23 11.75 -10.32 3.54
CA LYS A 23 12.66 -9.21 3.82
C LYS A 23 11.97 -7.86 3.96
N VAL A 24 10.68 -7.76 3.61
CA VAL A 24 9.94 -6.48 3.61
C VAL A 24 9.88 -5.89 5.00
N LYS A 25 10.21 -4.60 5.10
CA LYS A 25 10.12 -3.77 6.31
C LYS A 25 9.39 -2.45 6.06
N LEU A 26 9.40 -1.97 4.81
CA LEU A 26 8.73 -0.75 4.38
C LEU A 26 7.68 -1.07 3.32
N ILE A 27 6.43 -0.67 3.55
CA ILE A 27 5.32 -0.78 2.61
C ILE A 27 4.97 0.63 2.12
N ILE A 28 5.10 0.82 0.82
CA ILE A 28 4.82 2.09 0.15
C ILE A 28 3.58 1.91 -0.73
N ALA A 29 2.66 2.86 -0.70
CA ALA A 29 1.49 2.84 -1.58
C ALA A 29 1.39 4.14 -2.39
N ASP A 30 0.99 4.02 -3.65
CA ASP A 30 0.27 5.11 -4.31
C ASP A 30 -1.06 5.39 -3.59
N VAL A 31 -1.67 6.54 -3.89
CA VAL A 31 -2.95 6.95 -3.31
C VAL A 31 -4.12 6.78 -4.28
N ASP A 32 -3.99 7.29 -5.50
CA ASP A 32 -5.11 7.44 -6.43
C ASP A 32 -5.23 6.23 -7.33
N GLY A 33 -6.21 5.36 -7.07
CA GLY A 33 -6.33 4.06 -7.75
C GLY A 33 -5.81 2.89 -6.92
N VAL A 34 -5.09 3.16 -5.82
CA VAL A 34 -4.64 2.18 -4.82
C VAL A 34 -5.36 2.32 -3.48
N LEU A 35 -5.18 3.42 -2.74
CA LEU A 35 -5.92 3.68 -1.49
C LEU A 35 -7.33 4.22 -1.72
N THR A 36 -7.61 4.61 -2.97
CA THR A 36 -8.89 5.08 -3.48
C THR A 36 -9.25 4.29 -4.73
N ASP A 37 -10.48 4.44 -5.22
CA ASP A 37 -10.93 3.82 -6.47
C ASP A 37 -10.47 4.55 -7.75
N GLY A 38 -9.57 5.53 -7.61
CA GLY A 38 -9.05 6.36 -8.71
C GLY A 38 -9.97 7.53 -9.09
N SER A 39 -11.17 7.61 -8.52
CA SER A 39 -12.09 8.70 -8.80
C SER A 39 -11.76 9.94 -7.98
N ILE A 40 -11.89 11.11 -8.63
CA ILE A 40 -11.76 12.42 -7.98
C ILE A 40 -13.10 13.14 -8.08
N TYR A 41 -13.70 13.44 -6.93
CA TYR A 41 -14.91 14.24 -6.89
C TYR A 41 -14.52 15.71 -6.83
N LYS A 42 -15.02 16.49 -7.79
CA LYS A 42 -14.79 17.93 -7.90
C LYS A 42 -16.10 18.68 -7.74
N GLY A 43 -16.08 19.72 -6.93
CA GLY A 43 -17.17 20.67 -6.77
C GLY A 43 -16.62 22.06 -6.48
N GLY A 44 -17.46 23.08 -6.63
CA GLY A 44 -17.10 24.46 -6.37
C GLY A 44 -18.11 25.40 -7.00
N ASP A 45 -18.15 26.64 -6.51
CA ASP A 45 -18.89 27.73 -7.13
C ASP A 45 -17.95 28.65 -7.92
N ASN A 46 -18.53 29.66 -8.57
CA ASN A 46 -17.81 30.65 -9.37
C ASN A 46 -16.88 31.56 -8.51
N GLU A 47 -16.91 31.47 -7.18
CA GLU A 47 -16.13 32.30 -6.24
C GLU A 47 -14.85 31.62 -5.72
N SER A 48 -14.38 30.58 -6.41
CA SER A 48 -13.02 30.00 -6.29
C SER A 48 -12.76 29.03 -5.13
N GLN A 49 -13.78 28.46 -4.48
CA GLN A 49 -13.57 27.32 -3.58
C GLN A 49 -13.68 25.99 -4.33
N ASN A 50 -12.55 25.54 -4.89
CA ASN A 50 -12.44 24.19 -5.44
C ASN A 50 -12.43 23.17 -4.30
N ILE A 51 -13.52 22.41 -4.16
CA ILE A 51 -13.61 21.26 -3.27
C ILE A 51 -13.16 20.02 -4.03
N GLU A 52 -12.20 19.28 -3.47
CA GLU A 52 -11.81 17.94 -3.92
C GLU A 52 -12.13 16.93 -2.82
N LEU A 53 -12.85 15.87 -3.17
CA LEU A 53 -13.06 14.72 -2.28
C LEU A 53 -12.45 13.46 -2.91
N LYS A 54 -11.96 12.59 -2.04
CA LYS A 54 -11.48 11.24 -2.36
C LYS A 54 -12.21 10.24 -1.48
N LYS A 55 -12.54 9.08 -2.02
CA LYS A 55 -13.15 7.96 -1.28
C LYS A 55 -12.05 6.98 -0.88
N PHE A 56 -11.85 6.82 0.42
CA PHE A 56 -10.90 5.86 1.00
C PHE A 56 -11.65 4.67 1.62
N SER A 57 -10.95 3.54 1.77
CA SER A 57 -11.50 2.36 2.43
C SER A 57 -11.22 2.34 3.93
N VAL A 58 -12.21 1.91 4.71
CA VAL A 58 -12.03 1.56 6.14
C VAL A 58 -11.18 0.28 6.27
N LEU A 59 -11.32 -0.68 5.35
CA LEU A 59 -10.53 -1.91 5.36
C LEU A 59 -9.03 -1.59 5.21
N ASP A 60 -8.68 -0.67 4.31
CA ASP A 60 -7.30 -0.22 4.13
C ASP A 60 -6.79 0.52 5.37
N GLY A 61 -7.66 1.29 6.06
CA GLY A 61 -7.33 1.87 7.36
C GLY A 61 -7.03 0.83 8.45
N ALA A 62 -7.80 -0.26 8.49
CA ALA A 62 -7.51 -1.40 9.36
C ALA A 62 -6.21 -2.11 8.94
N GLY A 63 -5.91 -2.17 7.65
CA GLY A 63 -4.63 -2.68 7.12
C GLY A 63 -3.44 -1.84 7.58
N VAL A 64 -3.57 -0.51 7.63
CA VAL A 64 -2.53 0.37 8.20
C VAL A 64 -2.33 0.11 9.69
N ALA A 65 -3.41 -0.06 10.46
CA ALA A 65 -3.31 -0.41 11.88
C ALA A 65 -2.63 -1.76 12.09
N PHE A 66 -3.01 -2.78 11.31
CA PHE A 66 -2.44 -4.11 11.34
C PHE A 66 -0.95 -4.11 10.96
N ALA A 67 -0.58 -3.42 9.88
CA ALA A 67 0.81 -3.30 9.45
C ALA A 67 1.70 -2.65 10.53
N ARG A 68 1.17 -1.64 11.24
CA ARG A 68 1.89 -0.99 12.34
C ARG A 68 2.11 -1.91 13.53
N LEU A 69 1.12 -2.74 13.90
CA LEU A 69 1.28 -3.73 14.96
C LEU A 69 2.33 -4.79 14.61
N LEU A 70 2.54 -5.04 13.32
CA LEU A 70 3.60 -5.88 12.80
C LEU A 70 4.92 -5.12 12.53
N ASP A 71 5.08 -3.92 13.09
CA ASP A 71 6.29 -3.10 13.00
C ASP A 71 6.73 -2.71 11.57
N PHE A 72 5.81 -2.71 10.60
CA PHE A 72 6.12 -2.18 9.26
C PHE A 72 6.20 -0.65 9.29
N HIS A 73 7.18 -0.11 8.58
CA HIS A 73 7.13 1.28 8.14
C HIS A 73 6.14 1.41 6.99
N ILE A 74 5.37 2.51 6.97
CA ILE A 74 4.32 2.74 5.97
C ILE A 74 4.52 4.15 5.41
N ALA A 75 4.51 4.28 4.09
CA ALA A 75 4.62 5.57 3.41
C ALA A 75 3.63 5.69 2.24
N PHE A 76 3.17 6.90 1.96
CA PHE A 76 2.34 7.22 0.81
C PHE A 76 3.08 8.15 -0.15
N ILE A 77 3.08 7.82 -1.45
CA ILE A 77 3.68 8.65 -2.49
C ILE A 77 2.67 8.86 -3.60
N SER A 78 2.16 10.09 -3.73
CA SER A 78 1.18 10.48 -4.74
C SER A 78 1.72 11.51 -5.72
N GLY A 79 1.38 11.33 -7.00
CA GLY A 79 1.66 12.30 -8.06
C GLY A 79 0.84 13.59 -7.94
N ARG A 80 -0.37 13.50 -7.39
CA ARG A 80 -1.27 14.64 -7.20
C ARG A 80 -1.02 15.26 -5.84
N LYS A 81 -1.12 16.59 -5.73
CA LYS A 81 -1.19 17.29 -4.43
C LYS A 81 -2.65 17.39 -4.00
N SER A 82 -3.00 16.86 -2.82
CA SER A 82 -4.39 16.88 -2.32
C SER A 82 -4.49 16.97 -0.80
N SER A 83 -5.29 17.93 -0.30
CA SER A 83 -5.58 18.04 1.13
C SER A 83 -6.35 16.84 1.67
N ALA A 84 -7.19 16.19 0.85
CA ALA A 84 -7.90 14.98 1.24
C ALA A 84 -6.92 13.84 1.58
N THR A 85 -5.82 13.73 0.83
CA THR A 85 -4.73 12.78 1.12
C THR A 85 -4.05 13.12 2.45
N ASP A 86 -3.71 14.39 2.68
CA ASP A 86 -3.03 14.81 3.91
C ASP A 86 -3.90 14.56 5.16
N ILE A 87 -5.19 14.90 5.08
CA ILE A 87 -6.17 14.66 6.17
C ILE A 87 -6.26 13.16 6.48
N ARG A 88 -6.40 12.33 5.45
CA ARG A 88 -6.51 10.88 5.63
C ARG A 88 -5.24 10.29 6.21
N ALA A 89 -4.07 10.70 5.73
CA ALA A 89 -2.80 10.21 6.25
C ALA A 89 -2.60 10.60 7.71
N ASN A 90 -3.00 11.81 8.11
CA ASN A 90 -2.97 12.26 9.49
C ASN A 90 -3.94 11.46 10.38
N GLU A 91 -5.17 11.20 9.93
CA GLU A 91 -6.13 10.32 10.62
C GLU A 91 -5.53 8.93 10.88
N LEU A 92 -4.85 8.38 9.87
CA LEU A 92 -4.18 7.09 9.93
C LEU A 92 -2.83 7.12 10.67
N LYS A 93 -2.37 8.29 11.13
CA LYS A 93 -1.07 8.50 11.79
C LYS A 93 0.10 8.01 10.93
N ILE A 94 0.10 8.37 9.65
CA ILE A 94 1.21 8.18 8.71
C ILE A 94 1.96 9.48 8.58
N SER A 95 3.23 9.50 9.00
CA SER A 95 4.11 10.66 8.90
C SER A 95 4.80 10.78 7.53
N ASP A 96 5.00 9.65 6.85
CA ASP A 96 5.75 9.57 5.61
C ASP A 96 4.82 9.72 4.41
N VAL A 97 4.48 10.97 4.11
CA VAL A 97 3.53 11.33 3.06
C VAL A 97 4.21 12.29 2.08
N TYR A 98 4.31 11.86 0.83
CA TYR A 98 4.92 12.63 -0.25
C TYR A 98 3.88 12.91 -1.32
N ASN A 99 3.25 14.08 -1.20
CA ASN A 99 2.04 14.46 -1.92
C ASN A 99 2.38 15.52 -2.99
N GLY A 100 2.11 15.22 -4.27
CA GLY A 100 2.36 16.14 -5.39
C GLY A 100 3.69 15.95 -6.11
N THR A 101 4.20 14.72 -6.20
CA THR A 101 5.44 14.41 -6.94
C THR A 101 5.24 13.27 -7.93
N LEU A 102 5.36 13.56 -9.23
CA LEU A 102 5.34 12.55 -10.29
C LEU A 102 6.62 11.71 -10.30
N ASN A 103 7.76 12.29 -9.90
CA ASN A 103 8.98 11.54 -9.70
C ASN A 103 8.95 10.87 -8.33
N LYS A 104 8.48 9.61 -8.30
CA LYS A 104 8.39 8.80 -7.07
C LYS A 104 9.74 8.27 -6.58
N MET A 105 10.77 8.25 -7.44
CA MET A 105 12.10 7.77 -7.07
C MET A 105 12.81 8.69 -6.07
N LYS A 106 12.55 10.00 -6.11
CA LYS A 106 13.11 10.94 -5.14
C LYS A 106 12.66 10.63 -3.70
N PRO A 107 11.36 10.67 -3.37
CA PRO A 107 10.89 10.33 -2.02
C PRO A 107 11.20 8.88 -1.62
N TYR A 108 11.21 7.95 -2.58
CA TYR A 108 11.63 6.57 -2.30
C TYR A 108 13.07 6.47 -1.77
N ASN A 109 14.02 7.16 -2.43
CA ASN A 109 15.41 7.16 -1.98
C ASN A 109 15.57 7.85 -0.61
N GLU A 110 14.81 8.91 -0.34
CA GLU A 110 14.77 9.56 0.98
C GLU A 110 14.28 8.58 2.06
N LEU A 111 13.22 7.81 1.79
CA LEU A 111 12.69 6.79 2.71
C LEU A 111 13.69 5.67 2.99
N LYS A 112 14.35 5.15 1.95
CA LYS A 112 15.41 4.13 2.11
C LYS A 112 16.52 4.61 3.03
N LEU A 113 16.99 5.84 2.83
CA LEU A 113 18.02 6.44 3.68
C LEU A 113 17.52 6.63 5.11
N LYS A 114 16.31 7.17 5.28
CA LYS A 114 15.68 7.40 6.59
C LYS A 114 15.61 6.12 7.43
N TYR A 115 15.27 4.99 6.81
CA TYR A 115 15.09 3.71 7.49
C TYR A 115 16.30 2.76 7.37
N SER A 116 17.40 3.20 6.75
CA SER A 116 18.59 2.38 6.50
C SER A 116 18.25 1.04 5.80
N LEU A 117 17.42 1.11 4.76
CA LEU A 117 16.92 -0.04 4.03
C LEU A 117 17.53 -0.14 2.62
N SER A 118 17.68 -1.38 2.14
CA SER A 118 17.96 -1.69 0.74
C SER A 118 16.66 -1.91 -0.05
N ASP A 119 16.76 -2.00 -1.37
CA ASP A 119 15.60 -2.17 -2.25
C ASP A 119 14.81 -3.44 -1.91
N GLU A 120 15.51 -4.54 -1.58
CA GLU A 120 14.91 -5.82 -1.18
C GLU A 120 14.04 -5.75 0.09
N ASN A 121 14.17 -4.70 0.90
CA ASN A 121 13.34 -4.50 2.09
C ASN A 121 12.06 -3.69 1.82
N CYS A 122 11.84 -3.25 0.58
CA CYS A 122 10.74 -2.36 0.23
C CYS A 122 9.68 -3.08 -0.60
N ALA A 123 8.42 -2.88 -0.24
CA ALA A 123 7.27 -3.20 -1.09
C ALA A 123 6.64 -1.91 -1.63
N PHE A 124 6.19 -1.93 -2.88
CA PHE A 124 5.43 -0.83 -3.48
C PHE A 124 4.13 -1.33 -4.09
N ILE A 125 3.02 -0.67 -3.78
CA ILE A 125 1.69 -0.97 -4.30
C ILE A 125 1.29 0.15 -5.27
N GLY A 126 1.13 -0.19 -6.54
CA GLY A 126 0.83 0.75 -7.63
C GLY A 126 -0.33 0.33 -8.52
N ASP A 127 -0.78 1.25 -9.36
CA ASP A 127 -1.88 1.03 -10.31
C ASP A 127 -1.65 1.57 -11.72
N ASP A 128 -0.78 2.57 -11.93
CA ASP A 128 -0.61 3.21 -13.24
C ASP A 128 0.87 3.29 -13.71
N ILE A 129 1.09 3.65 -14.98
CA ILE A 129 2.40 3.66 -15.66
C ILE A 129 3.45 4.47 -14.89
N ILE A 130 3.04 5.54 -14.21
CA ILE A 130 3.92 6.40 -13.41
C ILE A 130 4.59 5.66 -12.24
N ASP A 131 4.05 4.50 -11.85
CA ASP A 131 4.58 3.65 -10.78
C ASP A 131 5.68 2.71 -11.26
N ILE A 132 5.76 2.43 -12.57
CA ILE A 132 6.59 1.36 -13.11
C ILE A 132 8.06 1.51 -12.71
N SER A 133 8.61 2.73 -12.76
CA SER A 133 10.02 2.94 -12.39
C SER A 133 10.32 2.54 -10.94
N LEU A 134 9.36 2.79 -10.03
CA LEU A 134 9.52 2.42 -8.62
C LEU A 134 9.27 0.93 -8.41
N MET A 135 8.28 0.37 -9.11
CA MET A 135 8.00 -1.07 -9.11
C MET A 135 9.17 -1.90 -9.63
N GLU A 136 9.87 -1.43 -10.67
CA GLU A 136 11.06 -2.10 -11.21
C GLU A 136 12.26 -2.03 -10.27
N THR A 137 12.23 -1.13 -9.28
CA THR A 137 13.34 -0.96 -8.32
C THR A 137 13.11 -1.74 -7.03
N VAL A 138 11.90 -1.71 -6.47
CA VAL A 138 11.64 -2.32 -5.16
C VAL A 138 11.77 -3.84 -5.18
N GLY A 139 12.09 -4.41 -4.01
CA GLY A 139 12.09 -5.84 -3.79
C GLY A 139 10.72 -6.48 -3.98
N VAL A 140 9.62 -5.80 -3.67
CA VAL A 140 8.28 -6.41 -3.75
C VAL A 140 7.31 -5.48 -4.48
N PRO A 141 7.24 -5.54 -5.81
CA PRO A 141 6.25 -4.79 -6.58
C PRO A 141 4.90 -5.49 -6.56
N ILE A 142 3.86 -4.75 -6.17
CA ILE A 142 2.49 -5.22 -6.06
C ILE A 142 1.61 -4.32 -6.93
N ALA A 143 0.73 -4.94 -7.74
CA ALA A 143 -0.29 -4.22 -8.50
C ALA A 143 -1.68 -4.45 -7.88
N VAL A 144 -2.53 -3.44 -7.89
CA VAL A 144 -3.94 -3.63 -7.50
C VAL A 144 -4.78 -4.26 -8.62
N ALA A 145 -5.93 -4.83 -8.28
CA ALA A 145 -6.78 -5.53 -9.26
C ALA A 145 -7.24 -4.63 -10.44
N ASN A 146 -7.44 -3.33 -10.20
CA ASN A 146 -7.80 -2.33 -11.22
C ASN A 146 -6.58 -1.69 -11.91
N ALA A 147 -5.37 -2.13 -11.59
CA ALA A 147 -4.15 -1.56 -12.18
C ALA A 147 -4.14 -1.70 -13.70
N TYR A 148 -3.55 -0.71 -14.36
CA TYR A 148 -3.29 -0.71 -15.78
C TYR A 148 -2.50 -1.96 -16.18
N HIS A 149 -2.83 -2.53 -17.34
CA HIS A 149 -2.36 -3.87 -17.72
C HIS A 149 -0.83 -3.99 -17.78
N LEU A 150 -0.10 -2.92 -18.10
CA LEU A 150 1.38 -2.93 -18.07
C LEU A 150 1.95 -2.97 -16.66
N VAL A 151 1.27 -2.36 -15.69
CA VAL A 151 1.66 -2.32 -14.28
C VAL A 151 1.56 -3.71 -13.66
N LYS A 152 0.48 -4.44 -13.97
CA LYS A 152 0.30 -5.84 -13.55
C LYS A 152 1.43 -6.75 -14.02
N LYS A 153 2.00 -6.50 -15.22
CA LYS A 153 3.14 -7.27 -15.75
C LYS A 153 4.45 -7.03 -14.97
N LYS A 154 4.53 -5.97 -14.18
CA LYS A 154 5.70 -5.62 -13.36
C LYS A 154 5.59 -6.15 -11.94
N ALA A 155 4.39 -6.53 -11.51
CA ALA A 155 4.17 -6.99 -10.15
C ALA A 155 4.47 -8.48 -10.00
N ILE A 156 5.00 -8.85 -8.83
CA ILE A 156 5.11 -10.26 -8.42
C ILE A 156 3.82 -10.75 -7.77
N TYR A 157 2.98 -9.82 -7.29
CA TYR A 157 1.67 -10.08 -6.76
C TYR A 157 0.66 -9.09 -7.30
N THR A 158 -0.49 -9.57 -7.77
CA THR A 158 -1.63 -8.73 -8.12
C THR A 158 -2.76 -9.04 -7.16
N THR A 159 -3.29 -8.01 -6.48
CA THR A 159 -4.38 -8.20 -5.54
C THR A 159 -5.65 -8.67 -6.25
N SER A 160 -6.52 -9.36 -5.51
CA SER A 160 -7.86 -9.70 -5.97
C SER A 160 -8.83 -8.53 -5.81
N LEU A 161 -8.65 -7.71 -4.77
CA LEU A 161 -9.43 -6.51 -4.50
C LEU A 161 -8.91 -5.30 -5.29
N SER A 162 -9.82 -4.43 -5.70
CA SER A 162 -9.47 -3.15 -6.34
C SER A 162 -9.07 -2.09 -5.30
N GLY A 163 -8.32 -1.10 -5.75
CA GLY A 163 -8.00 0.08 -4.94
C GLY A 163 -9.24 0.77 -4.40
N GLY A 164 -9.11 1.32 -3.20
CA GLY A 164 -10.24 1.90 -2.44
C GLY A 164 -11.26 0.87 -1.94
N HIS A 165 -11.03 -0.42 -2.13
CA HIS A 165 -11.93 -1.50 -1.71
C HIS A 165 -11.23 -2.56 -0.83
N GLY A 166 -10.06 -2.23 -0.24
CA GLY A 166 -9.31 -3.18 0.61
C GLY A 166 -8.04 -3.74 -0.03
N ALA A 167 -7.60 -3.25 -1.20
CA ALA A 167 -6.40 -3.76 -1.86
C ALA A 167 -5.11 -3.53 -1.06
N PHE A 168 -4.99 -2.39 -0.35
CA PHE A 168 -3.84 -2.17 0.53
C PHE A 168 -3.88 -3.14 1.71
N ARG A 169 -5.06 -3.38 2.29
CA ARG A 169 -5.23 -4.40 3.34
C ARG A 169 -4.83 -5.78 2.84
N GLU A 170 -5.27 -6.17 1.65
CA GLU A 170 -4.91 -7.46 1.05
C GLU A 170 -3.41 -7.59 0.83
N ALA A 171 -2.75 -6.54 0.33
CA ALA A 171 -1.30 -6.52 0.15
C ALA A 171 -0.55 -6.69 1.49
N VAL A 172 -0.99 -6.01 2.55
CA VAL A 172 -0.43 -6.16 3.90
C VAL A 172 -0.62 -7.60 4.42
N ASP A 173 -1.82 -8.15 4.28
CA ASP A 173 -2.12 -9.52 4.71
C ASP A 173 -1.24 -10.52 3.96
N TRP A 174 -1.10 -10.37 2.63
CA TRP A 174 -0.25 -11.21 1.80
C TRP A 174 1.22 -11.16 2.26
N ILE A 175 1.76 -9.98 2.54
CA ILE A 175 3.13 -9.82 3.07
C ILE A 175 3.26 -10.53 4.42
N ALA A 176 2.32 -10.32 5.34
CA ALA A 176 2.34 -10.93 6.66
C ALA A 176 2.22 -12.46 6.60
N ILE A 177 1.41 -13.00 5.69
CA ILE A 177 1.29 -14.44 5.44
C ILE A 177 2.62 -15.00 4.95
N CYS A 178 3.27 -14.37 3.97
CA CYS A 178 4.58 -14.79 3.46
C CYS A 178 5.66 -14.74 4.54
N GLN A 179 5.59 -13.74 5.44
CA GLN A 179 6.47 -13.63 6.61
C GLN A 179 6.15 -14.62 7.74
N GLY A 180 5.00 -15.30 7.69
CA GLY A 180 4.54 -16.18 8.78
C GLY A 180 4.07 -15.43 10.03
N ARG A 181 3.72 -14.14 9.89
CA ARG A 181 3.34 -13.22 10.97
C ARG A 181 1.85 -12.84 10.97
N TYR A 182 1.05 -13.46 10.10
CA TYR A 182 -0.37 -13.13 9.95
C TYR A 182 -1.18 -13.43 11.23
N GLU A 183 -1.05 -14.65 11.76
CA GLU A 183 -1.73 -15.06 13.00
C GLU A 183 -1.29 -14.21 14.20
N GLU A 184 0.01 -13.95 14.32
CA GLU A 184 0.58 -13.02 15.32
C GLU A 184 -0.11 -11.65 15.23
N GLY A 185 -0.21 -11.08 14.02
CA GLY A 185 -0.86 -9.79 13.81
C GLY A 185 -2.35 -9.80 14.20
N ILE A 186 -3.07 -10.90 13.96
CA ILE A 186 -4.48 -11.04 14.36
C ILE A 186 -4.59 -10.99 15.88
N HIS A 187 -3.74 -11.75 16.59
CA HIS A 187 -3.71 -11.73 18.05
C HIS A 187 -3.39 -10.33 18.59
N LEU A 188 -2.33 -9.69 18.10
CA LEU A 188 -1.97 -8.32 18.49
C LEU A 188 -3.12 -7.33 18.26
N MET A 189 -3.84 -7.45 17.15
CA MET A 189 -4.97 -6.59 16.83
C MET A 189 -6.11 -6.78 17.84
N ILE A 190 -6.51 -8.02 18.11
CA ILE A 190 -7.56 -8.35 19.07
C ILE A 190 -7.17 -7.85 20.47
N ASP A 191 -5.94 -8.14 20.91
CA ASP A 191 -5.42 -7.74 22.21
C ASP A 191 -5.42 -6.21 22.36
N SER A 192 -5.03 -5.47 21.33
CA SER A 192 -5.02 -4.00 21.32
C SER A 192 -6.41 -3.36 21.46
N ILE A 193 -7.47 -4.09 21.11
CA ILE A 193 -8.87 -3.66 21.26
C ILE A 193 -9.35 -3.98 22.68
N LEU A 194 -9.02 -5.17 23.18
CA LEU A 194 -9.45 -5.62 24.51
C LEU A 194 -8.69 -4.91 25.65
N SER A 195 -7.52 -4.35 25.38
CA SER A 195 -6.71 -3.62 26.35
C SER A 195 -7.05 -2.13 26.47
N ARG A 196 -8.09 -1.64 25.77
CA ARG A 196 -8.57 -0.24 25.82
C ARG A 196 -9.78 -0.11 26.71
#